data_AF-V7DA84-F1
#
_entry.id   AF-V7DA84-F1
#
_cell.length_a   1.000
_cell.length_b   1.000
_cell.length_c   1.000
_cell.angle_alpha   90.00
_cell.angle_beta   90.00
_cell.angle_gamma   90.00
#
_symmetry.space_group_name_H-M   'P 1'
#
loop_
_entity.id
_entity.type
_entity.pdbx_description
1 polymer ?
#
loop_
_entity_poly.entity_id
_entity_poly.type
_entity_poly.pdbx_seq_one_letter_code
_entity_poly.pdbx_strand_id
1 'polypeptide(L)' 'MKVSELIDLLSKLDPDARVVTPGFESGFEDIEHVTCGMLYRRKNPEWWDGAFNEDNNWNSEGEDMVMIYGSYRK' A
#
# COMPACT_ATOMS: atom_id res chain seq x y z
N MET A 1 13.76 -9.32 -5.38
CA MET A 1 12.95 -10.19 -6.26
C MET A 1 13.27 -9.86 -7.72
N LYS A 2 13.33 -10.84 -8.62
CA LYS A 2 13.52 -10.58 -10.06
C LYS A 2 12.21 -10.18 -10.74
N VAL A 3 12.29 -9.48 -11.87
CA VAL A 3 11.13 -9.08 -12.68
C VAL A 3 10.25 -10.27 -13.04
N SER A 4 10.83 -11.39 -13.46
CA SER A 4 10.08 -12.60 -13.84
C SER A 4 9.30 -13.20 -12.68
N GLU A 5 9.87 -13.17 -11.48
CA GLU A 5 9.25 -13.71 -10.26
C GLU A 5 8.09 -12.82 -9.81
N LEU A 6 8.29 -11.50 -9.88
CA LEU A 6 7.24 -10.52 -9.58
C LEU A 6 6.07 -10.65 -10.56
N ILE A 7 6.36 -10.77 -11.86
CA ILE A 7 5.32 -10.94 -12.88
C ILE A 7 4.52 -12.23 -12.64
N ASP A 8 5.19 -13.35 -12.35
CA ASP A 8 4.49 -14.61 -12.07
C ASP A 8 3.56 -14.50 -10.85
N LEU A 9 3.98 -13.79 -9.79
CA LEU A 9 3.14 -13.53 -8.63
C LEU A 9 1.95 -12.62 -8.95
N LEU A 10 2.18 -11.51 -9.65
CA LEU A 10 1.13 -10.54 -9.99
C LEU A 10 0.14 -11.07 -11.03
N SER A 11 0.60 -11.92 -11.96
CA SER A 11 -0.25 -12.52 -13.00
C SER A 11 -1.35 -13.43 -12.46
N LYS A 12 -1.25 -13.85 -11.19
CA LYS A 12 -2.24 -14.69 -10.50
C LYS A 12 -3.33 -13.88 -9.80
N LEU A 13 -3.21 -12.56 -9.77
CA LEU A 13 -4.11 -11.65 -9.07
C LEU A 13 -5.04 -10.96 -10.06
N ASP A 14 -6.06 -10.27 -9.54
CA ASP A 14 -6.96 -9.47 -10.36
C ASP A 14 -6.15 -8.35 -11.06
N PRO A 15 -6.18 -8.28 -12.40
CA PRO A 15 -5.43 -7.27 -13.16
C PRO A 15 -5.89 -5.83 -12.88
N ASP A 16 -7.12 -5.64 -12.38
CA ASP A 16 -7.66 -4.33 -12.01
C ASP A 16 -7.40 -3.99 -10.52
N ALA A 17 -6.80 -4.91 -9.75
CA ALA A 17 -6.44 -4.66 -8.35
C ALA A 17 -5.36 -3.58 -8.25
N ARG A 18 -5.50 -2.74 -7.22
CA ARG A 18 -4.60 -1.63 -7.02
C ARG A 18 -3.30 -2.06 -6.38
N VAL A 19 -2.17 -1.72 -6.99
CA VAL A 19 -0.84 -1.98 -6.43
C VAL A 19 -0.37 -0.81 -5.55
N VAL A 20 0.11 -1.10 -4.35
CA VAL A 20 0.64 -0.09 -3.41
C VAL A 20 1.96 -0.53 -2.77
N THR A 21 2.72 0.45 -2.30
CA THR A 21 3.96 0.26 -1.52
C THR A 21 3.87 1.07 -0.22
N PRO A 22 4.46 0.63 0.90
CA PRO A 22 4.61 1.47 2.08
C PRO A 22 5.31 2.79 1.73
N GLY A 23 4.81 3.90 2.25
CA GLY A 23 5.47 5.20 2.07
C GLY A 23 6.85 5.18 2.70
N PHE A 24 7.89 5.41 1.91
CA PHE A 24 9.27 5.36 2.36
C PHE A 24 10.06 6.57 1.86
N GLU A 25 10.78 7.24 2.76
CA GLU A 25 11.58 8.44 2.48
C GLU A 25 13.01 8.14 1.98
N SER A 26 13.44 6.87 1.90
CA SER A 26 14.85 6.54 1.68
C SER A 26 15.11 5.55 0.56
N GLY A 27 15.68 6.06 -0.54
CA GLY A 27 16.47 5.29 -1.50
C GLY A 27 15.73 4.22 -2.32
N PHE A 28 16.50 3.30 -2.90
CA PHE A 28 16.01 2.13 -3.63
C PHE A 28 16.08 0.90 -2.71
N GLU A 29 14.97 0.18 -2.55
CA GLU A 29 14.92 -1.11 -1.84
C GLU A 29 14.50 -2.24 -2.79
N ASP A 30 15.04 -3.43 -2.55
CA ASP A 30 14.61 -4.64 -3.24
C ASP A 30 13.22 -5.07 -2.76
N ILE A 31 12.35 -5.43 -3.71
CA ILE A 31 11.06 -6.05 -3.39
C ILE A 31 11.33 -7.46 -2.87
N GLU A 32 10.76 -7.79 -1.71
CA GLU A 32 10.88 -9.12 -1.10
C GLU A 32 9.52 -9.81 -0.92
N HIS A 33 8.45 -9.03 -0.77
CA HIS A 33 7.12 -9.53 -0.44
C HIS A 33 6.02 -8.96 -1.35
N VAL A 34 5.05 -9.82 -1.67
CA VAL A 34 3.78 -9.47 -2.33
C VAL A 34 2.65 -10.02 -1.46
N THR A 35 1.76 -9.17 -0.98
CA THR A 35 0.63 -9.56 -0.13
C THR A 35 -0.67 -8.92 -0.64
N CYS A 36 -1.81 -9.54 -0.35
CA CYS A 36 -3.13 -8.98 -0.69
C CYS A 36 -3.82 -8.50 0.59
N GLY A 37 -4.57 -7.41 0.50
CA GLY A 37 -5.30 -6.85 1.63
C GLY A 37 -6.36 -5.83 1.24
N MET A 38 -7.02 -5.25 2.24
CA MET A 38 -7.96 -4.15 2.05
C MET A 38 -7.31 -2.83 2.43
N LEU A 39 -7.39 -1.84 1.54
CA LEU A 39 -6.98 -0.47 1.81
C LEU A 39 -8.17 0.36 2.28
N TYR A 40 -8.07 0.89 3.49
CA TYR A 40 -8.99 1.91 3.99
C TYR A 40 -8.32 3.27 3.86
N ARG A 41 -8.87 4.17 3.04
CA ARG A 41 -8.39 5.55 2.93
C ARG A 41 -8.97 6.42 4.04
N ARG A 42 -8.18 7.37 4.52
CA ARG A 42 -8.72 8.47 5.33
C ARG A 42 -9.56 9.37 4.44
N LYS A 43 -10.75 9.75 4.93
CA LYS A 43 -11.66 10.67 4.23
C LYS A 43 -11.07 12.09 4.12
N ASN A 44 -10.18 12.46 5.05
CA ASN A 44 -9.51 13.76 5.02
C ASN A 44 -7.98 13.60 4.83
N PRO A 45 -7.45 13.84 3.62
CA PRO A 45 -6.02 13.81 3.31
C PRO A 45 -5.31 15.15 3.60
N GLU A 46 -6.03 16.17 4.10
CA GLU A 46 -5.44 17.45 4.48
C GLU A 46 -4.45 17.23 5.64
N TRP A 47 -3.19 17.17 5.24
CA TRP A 47 -2.03 17.25 6.10
C TRP A 47 -2.12 18.61 6.80
N TRP A 48 -2.41 18.57 8.10
CA TRP A 48 -2.47 19.70 9.02
C TRP A 48 -3.73 20.59 8.95
N ASP A 49 -4.67 20.33 9.87
CA ASP A 49 -5.42 21.40 10.49
C ASP A 49 -5.34 21.21 12.01
N GLY A 50 -4.80 22.21 12.72
CA GLY A 50 -4.33 22.13 14.11
C GLY A 50 -5.42 21.89 15.17
N ALA A 51 -6.62 21.49 14.76
CA ALA A 51 -7.68 21.04 15.65
C ALA A 51 -7.84 19.53 15.52
N PHE A 52 -7.76 18.82 16.65
CA PHE A 52 -8.11 17.41 16.76
C PHE A 52 -9.56 17.23 16.32
N ASN A 53 -9.78 16.98 15.03
CA ASN A 53 -11.10 16.77 14.48
C ASN A 53 -11.57 15.37 14.92
N GLU A 54 -12.63 15.32 15.72
CA GLU A 54 -13.25 14.08 16.21
C GLU A 54 -13.81 13.21 15.06
N ASP A 55 -13.93 13.79 13.85
CA ASP A 55 -14.38 13.14 12.62
C ASP A 55 -13.27 12.45 11.81
N ASN A 56 -12.21 11.95 12.46
CA ASN A 56 -11.18 11.08 11.86
C ASN A 56 -11.71 9.65 11.56
N ASN A 57 -12.93 9.56 11.04
CA ASN A 57 -13.55 8.30 10.70
C ASN A 57 -12.88 7.72 9.44
N TRP A 58 -12.33 6.50 9.56
CA TRP A 58 -11.88 5.65 8.46
C TRP A 58 -13.07 5.11 7.65
N ASN A 59 -14.03 5.96 7.30
CA ASN A 59 -15.29 5.59 6.64
C ASN A 59 -15.16 5.51 5.10
N SER A 60 -14.07 4.93 4.60
CA SER A 60 -13.98 4.58 3.18
C SER A 60 -14.35 3.11 3.00
N GLU A 61 -15.07 2.81 1.91
CA GLU A 61 -15.21 1.43 1.44
C GLU A 61 -13.81 0.87 1.21
N GLY A 62 -13.54 -0.32 1.75
CA GLY A 62 -12.24 -0.96 1.59
C GLY A 62 -12.02 -1.34 0.13
N GLU A 63 -10.93 -0.86 -0.46
CA GLU A 63 -10.51 -1.24 -1.81
C GLU A 63 -9.58 -2.45 -1.72
N ASP A 64 -9.81 -3.48 -2.53
CA ASP A 64 -8.85 -4.59 -2.66
C ASP A 64 -7.54 -4.07 -3.24
N MET A 65 -6.44 -4.46 -2.61
CA MET A 65 -5.11 -4.02 -2.99
C MET A 65 -4.09 -5.14 -2.95
N VAL A 66 -3.06 -4.97 -3.77
CA VAL A 66 -1.83 -5.76 -3.75
C VAL A 66 -0.73 -4.87 -3.18
N MET A 67 -0.18 -5.27 -2.04
CA MET A 67 0.95 -4.58 -1.42
C MET A 67 2.26 -5.26 -1.83
N ILE A 68 3.20 -4.45 -2.30
CA ILE A 68 4.59 -4.88 -2.57
C ILE A 68 5.52 -4.13 -1.62
N TYR A 69 6.41 -4.84 -0.93
CA TYR A 69 7.35 -4.22 0.01
C TYR A 69 8.66 -4.99 0.17
N GLY A 70 9.71 -4.28 0.56
CA GLY A 70 11.01 -4.84 0.95
C GLY A 70 11.09 -5.10 2.46
N SER A 71 12.07 -5.89 2.89
CA SER A 71 12.38 -6.04 4.32
C SER A 71 13.27 -4.89 4.78
N TYR A 72 12.80 -4.12 5.75
CA TYR A 72 13.64 -3.15 6.46
C TYR A 72 14.76 -3.91 7.18
N ARG A 73 15.98 -3.92 6.63
CA ARG A 73 17.16 -4.38 7.37
C ARG A 73 17.58 -3.26 8.33
N LYS A 74 17.26 -3.45 9.61
CA LYS A 74 17.87 -2.69 10.71
C LYS A 74 19.35 -3.00 10.86
#